data_AF-A0A8T1VTP5-F1
#
_entry.id   AF-A0A8T1VTP5-F1
#
_cell.length_a   1.000
_cell.length_b   1.000
_cell.length_c   1.000
_cell.angle_alpha   90.00
_cell.angle_beta   90.00
_cell.angle_gamma   90.00
#
_symmetry.space_group_name_H-M   'P 1'
#
loop_
_entity.id
_entity.type
_entity.pdbx_description
1 polymer ?
#
loop_
_entity_poly.entity_id
_entity_poly.type
_entity_poly.pdbx_seq_one_letter_code
_entity_poly.pdbx_strand_id
1 'polypeptide(L)'
;MAAEQAKDRGNRAFSAGLFSDAVACFSEALAIAPSAPNAHVFYSNRSAAQLKLHKADEALKDADKCIALKPSWPKGYSRRGSALYALGRYADAYRAYKDGLGHEASNAGLREGLRLVEAKLMTQRAGTSSGTSSSTPTPPPAANLKGFLLGSKRNMFQLYQFVLRSLILLCFVNFWVPVVLSSYAAYANFFKLALVNNASYLAFTHGVPKWNAAYAQRLLLDPATQVFFFCLVFWVSDPHGMAMLPVFLLEMVHYFAYLQSLLQMIGLDESPVVTLVTGKALVPLTALIVGDPSFPALATRAKWAKLYTRMPQVAANIDVAIGVALVLELLTPSRNFLLLVLYWQVLRVRYMISPQLQEAFRSLHTTILTLVNHPRCPAMVGTVYGKIHAFAVKMGDAAAQQQQAASGAGGLASRCSVM
;
A
#
# COMPACT_ATOMS: atom_id res chain seq x y z
N MET A 1 15.10 -2.78 -36.70
CA MET A 1 15.06 -1.29 -36.74
C MET A 1 14.02 -0.69 -35.79
N ALA A 2 12.83 -1.27 -35.63
CA ALA A 2 11.78 -0.71 -34.76
C ALA A 2 12.19 -0.54 -33.26
N ALA A 3 12.90 -1.52 -32.68
CA ALA A 3 13.38 -1.41 -31.29
C ALA A 3 14.41 -0.28 -31.10
N GLU A 4 15.30 -0.06 -32.07
CA GLU A 4 16.26 1.06 -32.05
C GLU A 4 15.56 2.41 -32.15
N GLN A 5 14.55 2.52 -33.02
CA GLN A 5 13.74 3.74 -33.14
C GLN A 5 12.99 4.04 -31.84
N ALA A 6 12.47 3.02 -31.15
CA ALA A 6 11.86 3.16 -29.83
C ALA A 6 12.88 3.61 -28.77
N LYS A 7 14.10 3.04 -28.77
CA LYS A 7 15.21 3.54 -27.93
C LYS A 7 15.51 5.01 -28.21
N ASP A 8 15.61 5.41 -29.47
CA ASP A 8 15.99 6.79 -29.82
C ASP A 8 14.90 7.79 -29.45
N ARG A 9 13.62 7.42 -29.60
CA ARG A 9 12.49 8.17 -29.03
C ARG A 9 12.60 8.28 -27.51
N GLY A 10 12.90 7.17 -26.83
CA GLY A 10 13.09 7.16 -25.38
C GLY A 10 14.25 8.04 -24.92
N ASN A 11 15.36 8.06 -25.65
CA ASN A 11 16.50 8.94 -25.37
C ASN A 11 16.12 10.42 -25.56
N ARG A 12 15.40 10.77 -26.63
CA ARG A 12 14.89 12.14 -26.85
C ARG A 12 13.95 12.57 -25.72
N ALA A 13 13.00 11.71 -25.34
CA ALA A 13 12.09 11.97 -24.22
C ALA A 13 12.85 12.15 -22.89
N PHE A 14 13.87 11.31 -22.64
CA PHE A 14 14.71 11.42 -21.46
C PHE A 14 15.47 12.76 -21.40
N SER A 15 16.06 13.18 -22.52
CA SER A 15 16.75 14.48 -22.62
C SER A 15 15.80 15.66 -22.49
N ALA A 16 14.53 15.51 -22.93
CA ALA A 16 13.48 16.51 -22.75
C ALA A 16 12.87 16.55 -21.34
N GLY A 17 13.32 15.69 -20.41
CA GLY A 17 12.77 15.60 -19.06
C GLY A 17 11.44 14.85 -18.96
N LEU A 18 10.92 14.32 -20.07
CA LEU A 18 9.68 13.52 -20.14
C LEU A 18 9.98 12.07 -19.73
N PHE A 19 10.28 11.86 -18.45
CA PHE A 19 10.77 10.58 -17.96
C PHE A 19 9.72 9.46 -18.00
N SER A 20 8.42 9.77 -17.89
CA SER A 20 7.33 8.78 -18.09
C SER A 20 7.34 8.21 -19.50
N ASP A 21 7.48 9.10 -20.47
CA ASP A 21 7.41 8.75 -21.89
C ASP A 21 8.68 8.03 -22.31
N ALA A 22 9.83 8.42 -21.73
CA ALA A 22 11.07 7.67 -21.85
C ALA A 22 10.91 6.21 -21.36
N VAL A 23 10.29 6.00 -20.19
CA VAL A 23 10.01 4.65 -19.68
C VAL A 23 9.09 3.87 -20.62
N ALA A 24 8.05 4.50 -21.16
CA ALA A 24 7.15 3.87 -22.13
C ALA A 24 7.90 3.44 -23.40
N CYS A 25 8.69 4.34 -23.99
CA CYS A 25 9.48 4.07 -25.20
C CYS A 25 10.52 2.96 -24.98
N PHE A 26 11.22 2.94 -23.85
CA PHE A 26 12.16 1.84 -23.54
C PHE A 26 11.44 0.52 -23.26
N SER A 27 10.23 0.56 -22.70
CA SER A 27 9.41 -0.64 -22.51
C SER A 27 8.90 -1.19 -23.83
N GLU A 28 8.54 -0.32 -24.78
CA GLU A 28 8.22 -0.69 -26.16
C GLU A 28 9.42 -1.35 -26.84
N ALA A 29 10.62 -0.76 -26.73
CA ALA A 29 11.85 -1.36 -27.27
C ALA A 29 12.10 -2.78 -26.70
N LEU A 30 11.86 -2.96 -25.39
CA LEU A 30 11.97 -4.26 -24.71
C LEU A 30 10.86 -5.25 -25.09
N ALA A 31 9.66 -4.79 -25.43
CA ALA A 31 8.58 -5.65 -25.90
C ALA A 31 8.83 -6.16 -27.32
N ILE A 32 9.41 -5.31 -28.18
CA ILE A 32 9.76 -5.65 -29.56
C ILE A 32 10.94 -6.64 -29.60
N ALA A 33 11.96 -6.40 -28.77
CA ALA A 33 13.20 -7.16 -28.84
C ALA A 33 13.76 -7.50 -27.44
N PRO A 34 13.06 -8.34 -26.66
CA PRO A 34 13.42 -8.64 -25.26
C PRO A 34 14.77 -9.36 -25.11
N SER A 35 15.20 -10.07 -26.15
CA SER A 35 16.44 -10.88 -26.17
C SER A 35 17.45 -10.37 -27.20
N ALA A 36 17.32 -9.13 -27.69
CA ALA A 36 18.31 -8.58 -28.61
C ALA A 36 19.69 -8.49 -27.94
N PRO A 37 20.80 -8.60 -28.71
CA PRO A 37 22.16 -8.47 -28.18
C PRO A 37 22.39 -7.16 -27.41
N ASN A 38 21.64 -6.10 -27.73
CA ASN A 38 21.71 -4.80 -27.09
C ASN A 38 20.58 -4.51 -26.08
N ALA A 39 19.77 -5.52 -25.71
CA ALA A 39 18.67 -5.36 -24.75
C ALA A 39 19.13 -4.82 -23.39
N HIS A 40 20.38 -5.13 -22.98
CA HIS A 40 21.02 -4.56 -21.78
C HIS A 40 21.01 -3.02 -21.77
N VAL A 41 21.13 -2.38 -22.95
CA VAL A 41 21.07 -0.91 -23.09
C VAL A 41 19.67 -0.38 -22.79
N PHE A 42 18.61 -1.05 -23.28
CA PHE A 42 17.23 -0.63 -23.02
C PHE A 42 16.90 -0.70 -21.52
N TYR A 43 17.29 -1.80 -20.85
CA TYR A 43 17.16 -1.94 -19.40
C TYR A 43 17.95 -0.85 -18.65
N SER A 44 19.19 -0.56 -19.04
CA SER A 44 20.00 0.50 -18.42
C SER A 44 19.39 1.90 -18.56
N ASN A 45 18.81 2.21 -19.72
CA ASN A 45 18.17 3.49 -19.98
C ASN A 45 16.83 3.62 -19.25
N ARG A 46 16.03 2.54 -19.22
CA ARG A 46 14.78 2.50 -18.46
C ARG A 46 15.02 2.62 -16.95
N SER A 47 16.06 1.96 -16.43
CA SER A 47 16.50 2.10 -15.04
C SER A 47 16.82 3.57 -14.69
N ALA A 48 17.53 4.28 -15.57
CA ALA A 48 17.83 5.70 -15.37
C ALA A 48 16.56 6.56 -15.35
N ALA A 49 15.62 6.31 -16.27
CA ALA A 49 14.35 7.03 -16.35
C ALA A 49 13.48 6.77 -15.12
N GLN A 50 13.43 5.53 -14.62
CA GLN A 50 12.72 5.17 -13.39
C GLN A 50 13.31 5.86 -12.16
N LEU A 51 14.64 6.01 -12.06
CA LEU A 51 15.25 6.77 -10.96
C LEU A 51 14.83 8.24 -10.96
N LYS A 52 14.71 8.86 -12.15
CA LYS A 52 14.20 10.23 -12.28
C LYS A 52 12.73 10.37 -11.89
N LEU A 53 11.98 9.27 -11.92
CA LEU A 53 10.59 9.18 -11.43
C LEU A 53 10.49 8.74 -9.97
N HIS A 54 11.61 8.65 -9.23
CA HIS A 54 11.67 8.14 -7.85
C HIS A 54 11.19 6.69 -7.68
N LYS A 55 11.21 5.90 -8.76
CA LYS A 55 10.87 4.47 -8.80
C LYS A 55 12.13 3.61 -8.65
N ALA A 56 12.76 3.68 -7.48
CA ALA A 56 14.08 3.10 -7.25
C ALA A 56 14.09 1.56 -7.22
N ASP A 57 13.00 0.92 -6.80
CA ASP A 57 12.86 -0.54 -6.81
C ASP A 57 12.75 -1.10 -8.24
N GLU A 58 11.97 -0.45 -9.12
CA GLU A 58 11.90 -0.78 -10.53
C GLU A 58 13.25 -0.57 -11.21
N ALA A 59 13.91 0.55 -10.91
CA ALA A 59 15.22 0.85 -11.44
C ALA A 59 16.28 -0.20 -11.05
N LEU A 60 16.19 -0.74 -9.83
CA LEU A 60 17.04 -1.81 -9.37
C LEU A 60 16.80 -3.11 -10.15
N LYS A 61 15.53 -3.48 -10.37
CA LYS A 61 15.19 -4.67 -11.19
C LYS A 61 15.75 -4.54 -12.61
N ASP A 62 15.61 -3.37 -13.23
CA ASP A 62 16.13 -3.12 -14.57
C ASP A 62 17.67 -3.11 -14.57
N ALA A 63 18.32 -2.59 -13.53
CA ALA A 63 19.78 -2.65 -13.40
C ALA A 63 20.30 -4.09 -13.22
N ASP A 64 19.64 -4.91 -12.40
CA ASP A 64 19.98 -6.32 -12.21
C ASP A 64 19.80 -7.12 -13.52
N LYS A 65 18.72 -6.85 -14.28
CA LYS A 65 18.52 -7.42 -15.62
C LYS A 65 19.58 -6.98 -16.62
N CYS A 66 19.99 -5.71 -16.58
CA CYS A 66 21.08 -5.20 -17.41
C CYS A 66 22.39 -5.95 -17.13
N ILE A 67 22.73 -6.20 -15.87
CA ILE A 67 23.95 -6.93 -15.48
C ILE A 67 23.84 -8.41 -15.87
N ALA A 68 22.68 -9.04 -15.67
CA ALA A 68 22.48 -10.43 -16.08
C ALA A 68 22.65 -10.62 -17.59
N LEU A 69 22.22 -9.65 -18.40
CA LEU A 69 22.36 -9.69 -19.86
C LEU A 69 23.78 -9.35 -20.34
N LYS A 70 24.49 -8.47 -19.65
CA LYS A 70 25.88 -8.13 -19.99
C LYS A 70 26.73 -7.88 -18.73
N PRO A 71 27.27 -8.96 -18.12
CA PRO A 71 28.01 -8.87 -16.86
C PRO A 71 29.31 -8.07 -16.96
N SER A 72 29.90 -7.93 -18.16
CA SER A 72 31.12 -7.13 -18.36
C SER A 72 30.85 -5.64 -18.56
N TRP A 73 29.58 -5.18 -18.54
CA TRP A 73 29.26 -3.79 -18.85
C TRP A 73 29.15 -2.91 -17.60
N PRO A 74 30.11 -1.99 -17.38
CA PRO A 74 30.22 -1.25 -16.12
C PRO A 74 29.02 -0.32 -15.86
N LYS A 75 28.33 0.13 -16.92
CA LYS A 75 27.14 0.98 -16.81
C LYS A 75 25.99 0.28 -16.07
N GLY A 76 25.86 -1.04 -16.17
CA GLY A 76 24.86 -1.81 -15.42
C GLY A 76 25.07 -1.71 -13.91
N TYR A 77 26.32 -1.85 -13.47
CA TYR A 77 26.74 -1.68 -12.08
C TYR A 77 26.54 -0.25 -11.58
N SER A 78 26.81 0.75 -12.42
CA SER A 78 26.52 2.16 -12.10
C SER A 78 25.02 2.39 -11.85
N ARG A 79 24.14 1.81 -12.68
CA ARG A 79 22.68 1.87 -12.48
C ARG A 79 22.25 1.17 -11.19
N ARG A 80 22.80 0.00 -10.92
CA ARG A 80 22.52 -0.78 -9.69
C ARG A 80 22.93 -0.01 -8.45
N GLY A 81 24.15 0.54 -8.44
CA GLY A 81 24.66 1.38 -7.35
C GLY A 81 23.80 2.63 -7.15
N SER A 82 23.37 3.29 -8.22
CA SER A 82 22.51 4.48 -8.14
C SER A 82 21.12 4.15 -7.57
N ALA A 83 20.55 3.01 -7.97
CA ALA A 83 19.26 2.56 -7.45
C ALA A 83 19.35 2.15 -5.97
N LEU A 84 20.39 1.40 -5.59
CA LEU A 84 20.64 1.03 -4.19
C LEU A 84 20.92 2.25 -3.31
N TYR A 85 21.62 3.25 -3.84
CA TYR A 85 21.83 4.53 -3.17
C TYR A 85 20.50 5.25 -2.92
N ALA A 86 19.63 5.33 -3.93
CA ALA A 86 18.31 5.94 -3.79
C ALA A 86 17.40 5.19 -2.81
N LEU A 87 17.59 3.87 -2.66
CA LEU A 87 16.92 3.03 -1.66
C LEU A 87 17.54 3.12 -0.24
N GLY A 88 18.61 3.89 -0.05
CA GLY A 88 19.32 4.00 1.23
C GLY A 88 20.18 2.78 1.60
N ARG A 89 20.36 1.83 0.68
CA ARG A 89 21.15 0.60 0.86
C ARG A 89 22.62 0.85 0.52
N TYR A 90 23.28 1.70 1.29
CA TYR A 90 24.63 2.20 0.97
C TYR A 90 25.71 1.10 0.94
N ALA A 91 25.65 0.10 1.82
CA ALA A 91 26.61 -1.02 1.81
C ALA A 91 26.50 -1.87 0.53
N ASP A 92 25.28 -2.09 0.04
CA ASP A 92 25.05 -2.81 -1.22
C ASP A 92 25.42 -1.95 -2.42
N ALA A 93 25.16 -0.64 -2.37
CA ALA A 93 25.59 0.31 -3.39
C ALA A 93 27.12 0.34 -3.51
N TYR A 94 27.84 0.32 -2.37
CA TYR A 94 29.30 0.23 -2.32
C TYR A 94 29.81 -1.02 -3.06
N ARG A 95 29.23 -2.19 -2.76
CA ARG A 95 29.56 -3.44 -3.45
C ARG A 95 29.28 -3.35 -4.94
N ALA A 96 28.11 -2.84 -5.34
CA ALA A 96 27.76 -2.69 -6.74
C ALA A 96 28.74 -1.78 -7.51
N TYR A 97 29.15 -0.65 -6.93
CA TYR A 97 30.16 0.23 -7.55
C TYR A 97 31.54 -0.43 -7.61
N LYS A 98 31.96 -1.13 -6.54
CA LYS A 98 33.24 -1.87 -6.51
C LYS A 98 33.29 -3.00 -7.53
N ASP A 99 32.21 -3.78 -7.66
CA ASP A 99 32.08 -4.83 -8.67
C ASP A 99 32.17 -4.24 -10.08
N GLY A 100 31.55 -3.08 -10.32
CA GLY A 100 31.66 -2.36 -11.59
C GLY A 100 33.09 -1.89 -11.89
N LEU A 101 33.82 -1.41 -10.90
CA LEU A 101 35.25 -1.02 -11.03
C LEU A 101 36.16 -2.23 -11.27
N GLY A 102 35.74 -3.44 -10.86
CA GLY A 102 36.43 -4.68 -11.21
C GLY A 102 36.44 -4.96 -12.72
N HIS A 103 35.43 -4.48 -13.44
CA HIS A 103 35.36 -4.58 -14.91
C HIS A 103 36.01 -3.41 -15.64
N GLU A 104 35.88 -2.19 -15.10
CA GLU A 104 36.51 -0.99 -15.65
C GLU A 104 37.03 -0.07 -14.53
N ALA A 105 38.28 -0.28 -14.14
CA ALA A 105 38.92 0.43 -13.03
C ALA A 105 39.06 1.95 -13.27
N SER A 106 39.06 2.38 -14.54
CA SER A 106 39.17 3.79 -14.97
C SER A 106 37.84 4.56 -15.00
N ASN A 107 36.70 3.90 -14.74
CA ASN A 107 35.40 4.53 -14.91
C ASN A 107 35.13 5.64 -13.87
N ALA A 108 35.17 6.90 -14.31
CA ALA A 108 34.96 8.06 -13.45
C ALA A 108 33.59 8.08 -12.76
N GLY A 109 32.53 7.64 -13.46
CA GLY A 109 31.17 7.62 -12.91
C GLY A 109 31.00 6.62 -11.77
N LEU A 110 31.65 5.46 -11.85
CA LEU A 110 31.65 4.46 -10.78
C LEU A 110 32.47 4.92 -9.57
N ARG A 111 33.63 5.56 -9.80
CA ARG A 111 34.44 6.13 -8.70
C ARG A 111 33.72 7.25 -7.97
N GLU A 112 33.03 8.13 -8.70
CA GLU A 112 32.25 9.19 -8.06
C GLU A 112 31.06 8.62 -7.28
N GLY A 113 30.35 7.63 -7.84
CA GLY A 113 29.30 6.91 -7.12
C GLY A 113 29.82 6.23 -5.85
N LEU A 114 31.01 5.62 -5.91
CA LEU A 114 31.68 5.01 -4.77
C LEU A 114 32.02 6.05 -3.69
N ARG A 115 32.61 7.18 -4.07
CA ARG A 115 32.97 8.28 -3.16
C ARG A 115 31.74 8.84 -2.44
N LEU A 116 30.62 9.02 -3.16
CA LEU A 116 29.35 9.47 -2.57
C LEU A 116 28.79 8.45 -1.55
N VAL A 117 28.92 7.16 -1.84
CA VAL A 117 28.53 6.08 -0.91
C VAL A 117 29.44 6.06 0.30
N GLU A 118 30.76 6.14 0.12
CA GLU A 118 31.73 6.19 1.21
C GLU A 118 31.49 7.38 2.13
N ALA A 119 31.24 8.57 1.59
CA ALA A 119 30.89 9.74 2.39
C ALA A 119 29.62 9.50 3.24
N LYS A 120 28.60 8.86 2.68
CA LYS A 120 27.38 8.49 3.42
C LYS A 120 27.65 7.42 4.47
N LEU A 121 28.46 6.40 4.16
CA LEU A 121 28.85 5.36 5.11
C LEU A 121 29.72 5.91 6.25
N MET A 122 30.61 6.86 5.96
CA MET A 122 31.43 7.55 6.97
C MET A 122 30.56 8.44 7.87
N THR A 123 29.55 9.11 7.31
CA THR A 123 28.56 9.86 8.10
C THR A 123 27.76 8.92 9.02
N GLN A 124 27.39 7.73 8.52
CA GLN A 124 26.73 6.71 9.34
C GLN A 124 27.66 6.14 10.43
N ARG A 125 28.96 5.99 10.13
CA ARG A 125 29.98 5.49 11.07
C ARG A 125 30.40 6.52 12.12
N ALA A 126 30.47 7.80 11.77
CA ALA A 126 30.77 8.89 12.71
C ALA A 126 29.63 9.08 13.73
N GLY A 127 28.40 8.73 13.37
CA GLY A 127 27.29 8.60 14.33
C GLY A 127 27.41 7.40 15.29
N THR A 128 28.37 6.49 15.06
CA THR A 128 28.58 5.26 15.85
C THR A 128 29.92 5.21 16.61
N SER A 129 30.79 6.23 16.50
CA SER A 129 32.15 6.20 17.05
C SER A 129 32.35 7.06 18.31
N SER A 130 31.50 6.88 19.33
CA SER A 130 31.83 7.23 20.72
C SER A 130 31.79 5.96 21.57
N GLY A 131 32.92 5.25 21.66
CA GLY A 131 33.08 4.07 22.51
C GLY A 131 34.03 3.05 21.90
N THR A 132 35.29 3.06 22.32
CA THR A 132 36.37 2.19 21.82
C THR A 132 36.63 1.03 22.77
N SER A 133 36.95 -0.14 22.19
CA SER A 133 37.91 -1.19 22.61
C SER A 133 37.43 -2.56 23.14
N SER A 134 38.13 -3.57 22.59
CA SER A 134 38.42 -4.96 22.98
C SER A 134 37.38 -6.11 22.89
N SER A 135 37.57 -6.94 21.84
CA SER A 135 37.61 -8.42 21.77
C SER A 135 36.72 -9.32 22.67
N THR A 136 35.65 -9.88 22.10
CA THR A 136 35.26 -11.32 22.05
C THR A 136 33.93 -11.46 21.27
N PRO A 137 33.60 -12.62 20.66
CA PRO A 137 32.41 -12.75 19.83
C PRO A 137 31.17 -12.99 20.71
N THR A 138 30.65 -11.92 21.28
CA THR A 138 29.33 -11.90 21.93
C THR A 138 28.25 -11.54 20.91
N PRO A 139 27.03 -12.10 21.05
CA PRO A 139 25.91 -11.84 20.13
C PRO A 139 25.63 -10.33 20.07
N PRO A 140 25.18 -9.80 18.92
CA PRO A 140 25.09 -8.36 18.70
C PRO A 140 24.30 -7.71 19.84
N PRO A 141 24.84 -6.65 20.48
CA PRO A 141 24.12 -5.96 21.54
C PRO A 141 22.84 -5.38 20.94
N ALA A 142 21.73 -5.58 21.66
CA ALA A 142 20.42 -5.02 21.35
C ALA A 142 20.58 -3.63 20.72
N ALA A 143 20.14 -3.50 19.47
CA ALA A 143 20.23 -2.24 18.74
C ALA A 143 19.64 -1.13 19.61
N ASN A 144 20.44 -0.12 19.96
CA ASN A 144 20.06 1.00 20.83
C ASN A 144 18.60 1.42 20.55
N LEU A 145 17.69 1.18 21.50
CA LEU A 145 16.25 1.43 21.35
C LEU A 145 15.99 2.87 20.88
N LYS A 146 16.77 3.82 21.39
CA LYS A 146 16.76 5.23 20.96
C LYS A 146 17.10 5.39 19.47
N GLY A 147 18.07 4.65 18.97
CA GLY A 147 18.47 4.62 17.55
C GLY A 147 17.43 3.95 16.66
N PHE A 148 16.74 2.90 17.13
CA PHE A 148 15.61 2.32 16.40
C PHE A 148 14.44 3.29 16.35
N LEU A 149 14.06 3.89 17.48
CA LEU A 149 12.90 4.78 17.58
C LEU A 149 13.09 6.11 16.83
N LEU A 150 14.30 6.68 16.87
CA LEU A 150 14.58 8.05 16.38
C LEU A 150 15.59 8.10 15.22
N GLY A 151 16.14 6.97 14.78
CA GLY A 151 17.22 6.94 13.78
C GLY A 151 16.80 7.26 12.35
N SER A 152 15.49 7.32 12.07
CA SER A 152 14.95 7.65 10.75
C SER A 152 13.61 8.36 10.87
N LYS A 153 13.32 9.27 9.92
CA LYS A 153 12.00 9.90 9.79
C LYS A 153 10.87 8.87 9.68
N ARG A 154 11.14 7.72 9.04
CA ARG A 154 10.18 6.62 8.95
C ARG A 154 9.89 5.98 10.30
N ASN A 155 10.92 5.80 11.12
CA ASN A 155 10.77 5.17 12.44
C ASN A 155 10.08 6.12 13.42
N MET A 156 10.41 7.41 13.37
CA MET A 156 9.68 8.45 14.10
C MET A 156 8.20 8.47 13.73
N PHE A 157 7.88 8.35 12.44
CA PHE A 157 6.49 8.29 11.98
C PHE A 157 5.77 7.03 12.46
N GLN A 158 6.45 5.88 12.45
CA GLN A 158 5.88 4.64 12.98
C GLN A 158 5.65 4.71 14.50
N LEU A 159 6.55 5.33 15.25
CA LEU A 159 6.37 5.58 16.69
C LEU A 159 5.19 6.53 16.92
N TYR A 160 5.07 7.60 16.14
CA TYR A 160 3.94 8.51 16.18
C TYR A 160 2.60 7.78 15.95
N GLN A 161 2.53 6.94 14.91
CA GLN A 161 1.37 6.09 14.64
C GLN A 161 1.09 5.09 15.77
N PHE A 162 2.14 4.51 16.36
CA PHE A 162 1.99 3.60 17.49
C PHE A 162 1.36 4.29 18.70
N VAL A 163 1.83 5.50 19.04
CA VAL A 163 1.26 6.30 20.14
C VAL A 163 -0.21 6.63 19.85
N LEU A 164 -0.55 7.07 18.64
CA LEU A 164 -1.94 7.33 18.28
C LEU A 164 -2.82 6.09 18.42
N ARG A 165 -2.33 4.93 17.97
CA ARG A 165 -3.05 3.66 18.10
C ARG A 165 -3.23 3.24 19.57
N SER A 166 -2.24 3.43 20.43
CA SER A 166 -2.40 3.22 21.88
C SER A 166 -3.54 4.05 22.44
N LEU A 167 -3.63 5.33 22.05
CA LEU A 167 -4.69 6.23 22.50
C LEU A 167 -6.07 5.82 21.95
N ILE A 168 -6.14 5.36 20.69
CA ILE A 168 -7.36 4.81 20.09
C ILE A 168 -7.85 3.60 20.90
N LEU A 169 -6.96 2.65 21.21
CA LEU A 169 -7.28 1.47 22.02
C LEU A 169 -7.77 1.87 23.41
N LEU A 170 -7.13 2.85 24.05
CA LEU A 170 -7.54 3.36 25.35
C LEU A 170 -8.94 4.00 25.30
N CYS A 171 -9.24 4.79 24.25
CA CYS A 171 -10.57 5.36 24.05
C CYS A 171 -11.63 4.28 23.84
N PHE A 172 -11.29 3.19 23.14
CA PHE A 172 -12.20 2.06 22.97
C PHE A 172 -12.53 1.39 24.31
N VAL A 173 -11.52 1.10 25.14
CA VAL A 173 -11.74 0.52 26.48
C VAL A 173 -12.57 1.47 27.35
N ASN A 174 -12.22 2.76 27.36
CA ASN A 174 -12.92 3.75 28.18
C ASN A 174 -14.37 4.03 27.71
N PHE A 175 -14.71 3.72 26.46
CA PHE A 175 -16.11 3.79 26.01
C PHE A 175 -16.99 2.78 26.75
N TRP A 176 -16.51 1.54 26.91
CA TRP A 176 -17.23 0.44 27.57
C TRP A 176 -17.10 0.46 29.09
N VAL A 177 -15.94 0.86 29.59
CA VAL A 177 -15.65 0.99 31.02
C VAL A 177 -15.19 2.43 31.27
N PRO A 178 -16.11 3.38 31.45
CA PRO A 178 -15.76 4.79 31.63
C PRO A 178 -15.08 4.99 32.98
N VAL A 179 -13.76 5.22 32.95
CA VAL A 179 -12.95 5.50 34.14
C VAL A 179 -12.49 6.97 34.13
N VAL A 180 -12.06 7.48 32.98
CA VAL A 180 -11.45 8.82 32.85
C VAL A 180 -12.31 9.77 32.04
N LEU A 181 -12.90 9.30 30.93
CA LEU A 181 -13.80 10.09 30.10
C LEU A 181 -15.22 9.52 30.16
N SER A 182 -16.22 10.36 29.91
CA SER A 182 -17.58 9.88 29.64
C SER A 182 -17.60 9.01 28.37
N SER A 183 -18.55 8.08 28.26
CA SER A 183 -18.67 7.23 27.07
C SER A 183 -18.83 8.06 25.79
N TYR A 184 -19.55 9.18 25.83
CA TYR A 184 -19.66 10.10 24.70
C TYR A 184 -18.31 10.70 24.31
N ALA A 185 -17.54 11.21 25.29
CA ALA A 185 -16.23 11.80 25.02
C ALA A 185 -15.22 10.75 24.53
N ALA A 186 -15.27 9.53 25.07
CA ALA A 186 -14.45 8.40 24.63
C ALA A 186 -14.77 8.01 23.17
N TYR A 187 -16.05 7.97 22.80
CA TYR A 187 -16.52 7.72 21.44
C TYR A 187 -16.01 8.78 20.46
N ALA A 188 -16.24 10.06 20.78
CA ALA A 188 -15.82 11.16 19.92
C ALA A 188 -14.29 11.21 19.76
N ASN A 189 -13.54 10.99 20.85
CA ASN A 189 -12.08 10.99 20.82
C ASN A 189 -11.51 9.77 20.07
N PHE A 190 -12.16 8.61 20.16
CA PHE A 190 -11.79 7.43 19.36
C PHE A 190 -11.78 7.76 17.87
N PHE A 191 -12.89 8.31 17.35
CA PHE A 191 -12.99 8.64 15.92
C PHE A 191 -12.10 9.81 15.51
N LYS A 192 -11.92 10.83 16.36
CA LYS A 192 -10.95 11.92 16.10
C LYS A 192 -9.53 11.39 15.97
N LEU A 193 -9.08 10.56 16.91
CA LEU A 193 -7.74 10.01 16.91
C LEU A 193 -7.53 9.08 15.72
N ALA A 194 -8.52 8.22 15.40
CA ALA A 194 -8.48 7.37 14.22
C ALA A 194 -8.45 8.19 12.92
N LEU A 195 -9.20 9.29 12.85
CA LEU A 195 -9.16 10.21 11.71
C LEU A 195 -7.77 10.82 11.54
N VAL A 196 -7.17 11.35 12.61
CA VAL A 196 -5.81 11.92 12.59
C VAL A 196 -4.77 10.86 12.22
N ASN A 197 -4.91 9.65 12.75
CA ASN A 197 -4.03 8.52 12.45
C ASN A 197 -4.06 8.17 10.96
N ASN A 198 -5.25 8.04 10.37
CA ASN A 198 -5.39 7.71 8.95
C ASN A 198 -5.02 8.90 8.04
N ALA A 199 -5.36 10.14 8.42
CA ALA A 199 -4.97 11.33 7.67
C ALA A 199 -3.45 11.50 7.60
N SER A 200 -2.77 11.33 8.74
CA SER A 200 -1.30 11.41 8.80
C SER A 200 -0.63 10.28 8.02
N TYR A 201 -1.22 9.06 8.01
CA TYR A 201 -0.77 7.96 7.17
C TYR A 201 -0.88 8.28 5.68
N LEU A 202 -2.02 8.81 5.24
CA LEU A 202 -2.24 9.20 3.85
C LEU A 202 -1.29 10.32 3.43
N ALA A 203 -1.10 11.33 4.28
CA ALA A 203 -0.17 12.43 4.02
C ALA A 203 1.29 11.95 3.94
N PHE A 204 1.71 11.05 4.83
CA PHE A 204 3.06 10.47 4.81
C PHE A 204 3.28 9.61 3.56
N THR A 205 2.27 8.86 3.13
CA THR A 205 2.38 7.88 2.03
C THR A 205 2.28 8.53 0.65
N HIS A 206 1.30 9.43 0.45
CA HIS A 206 1.03 10.06 -0.85
C HIS A 206 1.66 11.44 -1.00
N GLY A 207 2.17 12.02 0.10
CA GLY A 207 2.76 13.36 0.11
C GLY A 207 1.73 14.46 -0.08
N VAL A 208 2.21 15.61 -0.57
CA VAL A 208 1.41 16.83 -0.72
C VAL A 208 0.21 16.61 -1.66
N PRO A 209 -1.01 17.01 -1.27
CA PRO A 209 -2.19 16.96 -2.12
C PRO A 209 -1.98 17.65 -3.47
N LYS A 210 -2.36 16.96 -4.56
CA LYS A 210 -2.30 17.51 -5.91
C LYS A 210 -3.66 17.39 -6.58
N TRP A 211 -4.09 18.46 -7.24
CA TRP A 211 -5.33 18.51 -8.03
C TRP A 211 -5.12 17.85 -9.40
N ASN A 212 -4.93 16.53 -9.43
CA ASN A 212 -4.87 15.77 -10.67
C ASN A 212 -5.45 14.35 -10.53
N ALA A 213 -5.91 13.79 -11.65
CA ALA A 213 -6.56 12.48 -11.68
C ALA A 213 -5.66 11.36 -11.16
N ALA A 214 -4.35 11.41 -11.46
CA ALA A 214 -3.40 10.39 -11.00
C ALA A 214 -3.18 10.39 -9.48
N TYR A 215 -3.25 11.55 -8.81
CA TYR A 215 -3.19 11.67 -7.36
C TYR A 215 -4.52 11.22 -6.74
N ALA A 216 -5.64 11.68 -7.29
CA ALA A 216 -6.98 11.28 -6.85
C ALA A 216 -7.17 9.76 -6.94
N GLN A 217 -6.74 9.12 -8.03
CA GLN A 217 -6.82 7.67 -8.20
C GLN A 217 -5.97 6.93 -7.17
N ARG A 218 -4.73 7.38 -6.91
CA ARG A 218 -3.85 6.77 -5.89
C ARG A 218 -4.44 6.88 -4.50
N LEU A 219 -4.93 8.05 -4.14
CA LEU A 219 -5.55 8.30 -2.84
C LEU A 219 -6.84 7.46 -2.69
N LEU A 220 -7.70 7.44 -3.71
CA LEU A 220 -8.92 6.65 -3.69
C LEU A 220 -8.63 5.16 -3.61
N LEU A 221 -7.58 4.64 -4.24
CA LEU A 221 -7.26 3.21 -4.16
C LEU A 221 -6.63 2.81 -2.81
N ASP A 222 -6.14 3.77 -2.02
CA ASP A 222 -5.59 3.49 -0.70
C ASP A 222 -6.70 3.08 0.29
N PRO A 223 -6.58 1.91 0.96
CA PRO A 223 -7.54 1.48 1.98
C PRO A 223 -7.70 2.46 3.15
N ALA A 224 -6.65 3.17 3.56
CA ALA A 224 -6.71 4.11 4.68
C ALA A 224 -7.64 5.30 4.39
N THR A 225 -7.89 5.60 3.11
CA THR A 225 -8.86 6.61 2.70
C THR A 225 -10.29 6.24 3.12
N GLN A 226 -10.65 4.95 3.14
CA GLN A 226 -11.97 4.52 3.60
C GLN A 226 -12.14 4.71 5.09
N VAL A 227 -11.16 4.25 5.86
CA VAL A 227 -11.17 4.38 7.31
C VAL A 227 -11.20 5.85 7.70
N PHE A 228 -10.46 6.71 6.98
CA PHE A 228 -10.53 8.16 7.12
C PHE A 228 -11.95 8.70 6.92
N PHE A 229 -12.60 8.41 5.77
CA PHE A 229 -13.96 8.90 5.52
C PHE A 229 -15.00 8.30 6.47
N PHE A 230 -14.85 7.04 6.85
CA PHE A 230 -15.68 6.37 7.84
C PHE A 230 -15.57 7.09 9.20
N CYS A 231 -14.36 7.36 9.67
CA CYS A 231 -14.14 8.10 10.90
C CYS A 231 -14.70 9.53 10.83
N LEU A 232 -14.67 10.16 9.65
CA LEU A 232 -15.25 11.49 9.44
C LEU A 232 -16.78 11.47 9.61
N VAL A 233 -17.45 10.43 9.11
CA VAL A 233 -18.90 10.24 9.29
C VAL A 233 -19.25 10.05 10.76
N PHE A 234 -18.50 9.20 11.47
CA PHE A 234 -18.84 8.79 12.83
C PHE A 234 -18.38 9.74 13.93
N TRP A 235 -17.37 10.58 13.68
CA TRP A 235 -16.96 11.59 14.66
C TRP A 235 -18.11 12.56 14.98
N VAL A 236 -18.87 13.01 13.99
CA VAL A 236 -19.96 13.98 14.19
C VAL A 236 -21.30 13.30 14.51
N SER A 237 -21.28 11.98 14.73
CA SER A 237 -22.47 11.17 14.98
C SER A 237 -22.65 10.88 16.46
N ASP A 238 -23.88 10.62 16.91
CA ASP A 238 -24.10 10.13 18.28
C ASP A 238 -23.42 8.77 18.48
N PRO A 239 -23.08 8.40 19.73
CA PRO A 239 -22.35 7.18 19.99
C PRO A 239 -23.08 5.93 19.51
N HIS A 240 -22.42 5.18 18.62
CA HIS A 240 -22.84 3.85 18.21
C HIS A 240 -21.69 2.88 18.38
N GLY A 241 -21.71 2.10 19.48
CA GLY A 241 -20.56 1.25 19.86
C GLY A 241 -20.14 0.26 18.77
N MET A 242 -21.09 -0.24 17.97
CA MET A 242 -20.79 -1.18 16.88
C MET A 242 -19.98 -0.52 15.75
N ALA A 243 -20.15 0.78 15.51
CA ALA A 243 -19.37 1.51 14.51
C ALA A 243 -17.88 1.59 14.88
N MET A 244 -17.53 1.45 16.17
CA MET A 244 -16.13 1.47 16.59
C MET A 244 -15.39 0.17 16.23
N LEU A 245 -16.10 -0.96 16.11
CA LEU A 245 -15.49 -2.28 15.96
C LEU A 245 -14.62 -2.42 14.70
N PRO A 246 -15.05 -2.02 13.48
CA PRO A 246 -14.23 -2.17 12.28
C PRO A 246 -12.91 -1.39 12.37
N VAL A 247 -12.97 -0.16 12.88
CA VAL A 247 -11.80 0.71 13.07
C VAL A 247 -10.90 0.15 14.16
N PHE A 248 -11.48 -0.28 15.28
CA PHE A 248 -10.73 -0.84 16.40
C PHE A 248 -9.97 -2.09 15.99
N LEU A 249 -10.63 -3.04 15.34
CA LEU A 249 -10.00 -4.29 14.89
C LEU A 249 -8.83 -3.99 13.93
N LEU A 250 -9.02 -3.05 13.00
CA LEU A 250 -7.97 -2.66 12.07
C LEU A 250 -6.77 -2.03 12.78
N GLU A 251 -7.00 -1.04 13.64
CA GLU A 251 -5.91 -0.33 14.34
C GLU A 251 -5.20 -1.22 15.35
N MET A 252 -5.93 -2.15 15.96
CA MET A 252 -5.40 -3.17 16.87
C MET A 252 -4.40 -4.10 16.17
N VAL A 253 -4.69 -4.53 14.94
CA VAL A 253 -3.74 -5.35 14.15
C VAL A 253 -2.42 -4.61 13.93
N HIS A 254 -2.48 -3.35 13.52
CA HIS A 254 -1.28 -2.56 13.29
C HIS A 254 -0.52 -2.22 14.57
N TYR A 255 -1.25 -2.01 15.68
CA TYR A 255 -0.68 -1.80 17.00
C TYR A 255 0.17 -3.00 17.43
N PHE A 256 -0.40 -4.20 17.36
CA PHE A 256 0.29 -5.42 17.77
C PHE A 256 1.47 -5.77 16.87
N ALA A 257 1.37 -5.54 15.56
CA ALA A 257 2.50 -5.74 14.64
C ALA A 257 3.72 -4.87 14.99
N TYR A 258 3.48 -3.61 15.37
CA TYR A 258 4.56 -2.72 15.80
C TYR A 258 5.08 -3.09 17.20
N LEU A 259 4.19 -3.43 18.13
CA LEU A 259 4.57 -3.87 19.48
C LEU A 259 5.47 -5.11 19.42
N GLN A 260 5.14 -6.09 18.59
CA GLN A 260 5.98 -7.27 18.39
C GLN A 260 7.37 -6.90 17.86
N SER A 261 7.44 -5.95 16.92
CA SER A 261 8.72 -5.46 16.38
C SER A 261 9.57 -4.79 17.46
N LEU A 262 8.95 -4.08 18.41
CA LEU A 262 9.64 -3.50 19.57
C LEU A 262 10.13 -4.56 20.55
N LEU A 263 9.31 -5.56 20.86
CA LEU A 263 9.64 -6.63 21.80
C LEU A 263 10.82 -7.50 21.32
N GLN A 264 10.85 -7.81 20.02
CA GLN A 264 11.99 -8.50 19.37
C GLN A 264 13.30 -7.70 19.52
N MET A 265 13.23 -6.37 19.43
CA MET A 265 14.42 -5.52 19.56
C MET A 265 15.02 -5.48 20.97
N ILE A 266 14.21 -5.72 22.00
CA ILE A 266 14.66 -5.79 23.40
C ILE A 266 14.94 -7.23 23.86
N GLY A 267 14.94 -8.20 22.94
CA GLY A 267 15.25 -9.60 23.22
C GLY A 267 14.17 -10.33 24.03
N LEU A 268 12.95 -9.80 24.07
CA LEU A 268 11.80 -10.43 24.73
C LEU A 268 10.98 -11.17 23.67
N ASP A 269 11.56 -12.26 23.15
CA ASP A 269 11.00 -13.03 22.03
C ASP A 269 9.71 -13.80 22.40
N GLU A 270 9.43 -14.02 23.70
CA GLU A 270 8.33 -14.91 24.14
C GLU A 270 7.50 -14.36 25.30
N SER A 271 6.76 -13.26 25.10
CA SER A 271 5.65 -12.95 26.01
C SER A 271 4.46 -13.87 25.70
N PRO A 272 4.05 -14.79 26.59
CA PRO A 272 2.92 -15.68 26.34
C PRO A 272 1.61 -14.90 26.15
N VAL A 273 1.49 -13.70 26.72
CA VAL A 273 0.32 -12.81 26.54
C VAL A 273 0.29 -12.24 25.14
N VAL A 274 1.43 -11.79 24.61
CA VAL A 274 1.51 -11.26 23.24
C VAL A 274 1.28 -12.40 22.25
N THR A 275 1.92 -13.56 22.42
CA THR A 275 1.69 -14.74 21.57
C THR A 275 0.26 -15.28 21.68
N LEU A 276 -0.41 -15.17 22.84
CA LEU A 276 -1.82 -15.55 23.00
C LEU A 276 -2.76 -14.57 22.28
N VAL A 277 -2.54 -13.27 22.45
CA VAL A 277 -3.39 -12.22 21.87
C VAL A 277 -3.14 -12.13 20.37
N THR A 278 -1.89 -12.04 19.91
CA THR A 278 -1.55 -12.01 18.48
C THR A 278 -1.79 -13.34 17.80
N GLY A 279 -1.58 -14.48 18.49
CA GLY A 279 -1.52 -15.84 17.97
C GLY A 279 -2.78 -16.71 18.11
N LYS A 280 -3.66 -16.48 19.11
CA LYS A 280 -4.89 -17.29 19.33
C LYS A 280 -6.18 -16.50 19.30
N ALA A 281 -6.17 -15.21 19.67
CA ALA A 281 -7.38 -14.37 19.66
C ALA A 281 -7.47 -13.48 18.41
N LEU A 282 -6.35 -12.84 18.03
CA LEU A 282 -6.24 -12.14 16.75
C LEU A 282 -6.06 -13.13 15.62
N VAL A 283 -5.16 -14.13 15.67
CA VAL A 283 -4.95 -15.04 14.49
C VAL A 283 -6.24 -15.52 13.88
N PRO A 284 -7.32 -15.94 14.59
CA PRO A 284 -8.57 -16.34 13.97
C PRO A 284 -9.38 -15.19 13.32
N LEU A 285 -9.39 -14.01 13.94
CA LEU A 285 -10.05 -12.79 13.43
C LEU A 285 -9.26 -12.16 12.27
N THR A 286 -7.95 -12.07 12.46
CA THR A 286 -6.93 -11.97 11.43
C THR A 286 -6.76 -13.27 10.68
N ALA A 287 -7.59 -14.32 10.81
CA ALA A 287 -7.47 -15.53 9.96
C ALA A 287 -8.50 -15.47 8.86
N LEU A 288 -9.68 -15.01 9.26
CA LEU A 288 -10.68 -14.45 8.39
C LEU A 288 -10.13 -13.34 7.49
N ILE A 289 -9.08 -12.62 7.94
CA ILE A 289 -8.45 -11.49 7.23
C ILE A 289 -7.00 -11.81 6.77
N VAL A 290 -6.24 -12.68 7.44
CA VAL A 290 -4.78 -12.92 7.28
C VAL A 290 -4.37 -14.38 7.68
N GLY A 291 -5.26 -15.35 7.51
CA GLY A 291 -5.17 -16.68 8.16
C GLY A 291 -4.30 -17.69 7.48
N ASP A 292 -3.00 -17.44 7.47
CA ASP A 292 -2.05 -18.42 7.00
C ASP A 292 -0.95 -18.63 8.06
N PRO A 293 -0.65 -19.88 8.46
CA PRO A 293 0.45 -20.22 9.38
C PRO A 293 1.84 -19.74 8.93
N SER A 294 1.93 -19.09 7.76
CA SER A 294 3.13 -18.47 7.21
C SER A 294 3.42 -17.04 7.67
N PHE A 295 2.59 -16.41 8.52
CA PHE A 295 2.87 -15.05 9.04
C PHE A 295 4.14 -14.96 9.91
N PRO A 296 4.37 -15.89 10.86
CA PRO A 296 5.67 -16.02 11.53
C PRO A 296 6.80 -16.46 10.57
N ALA A 297 6.46 -17.01 9.40
CA ALA A 297 7.39 -17.53 8.40
C ALA A 297 7.71 -16.54 7.26
N LEU A 298 7.41 -15.24 7.43
CA LEU A 298 7.67 -14.13 6.50
C LEU A 298 9.18 -13.78 6.35
N ALA A 299 10.09 -14.75 6.53
CA ALA A 299 11.53 -14.56 6.42
C ALA A 299 12.03 -14.36 4.98
N THR A 300 11.20 -14.60 3.96
CA THR A 300 11.63 -14.64 2.53
C THR A 300 10.82 -13.73 1.62
N ARG A 301 11.53 -13.08 0.68
CA ARG A 301 11.00 -12.07 -0.28
C ARG A 301 9.86 -12.58 -1.16
N ALA A 302 9.81 -13.88 -1.47
CA ALA A 302 8.75 -14.52 -2.26
C ALA A 302 7.42 -14.64 -1.49
N LYS A 303 7.46 -14.78 -0.15
CA LYS A 303 6.27 -14.85 0.70
C LYS A 303 5.68 -13.47 0.96
N TRP A 304 6.53 -12.45 1.10
CA TRP A 304 6.12 -11.04 1.09
C TRP A 304 5.39 -10.64 -0.19
N ALA A 305 5.85 -11.12 -1.35
CA ALA A 305 5.17 -10.88 -2.61
C ALA A 305 3.74 -11.48 -2.64
N LYS A 306 3.53 -12.64 -2.00
CA LYS A 306 2.21 -13.29 -1.86
C LYS A 306 1.27 -12.57 -0.88
N LEU A 307 1.81 -12.01 0.21
CA LEU A 307 1.02 -11.18 1.12
C LEU A 307 0.62 -9.86 0.46
N TYR A 308 1.55 -9.26 -0.28
CA TYR A 308 1.32 -8.02 -1.04
C TYR A 308 0.22 -8.18 -2.10
N THR A 309 0.08 -9.37 -2.71
CA THR A 309 -1.03 -9.61 -3.65
C THR A 309 -2.39 -9.86 -2.97
N ARG A 310 -2.42 -10.28 -1.69
CA ARG A 310 -3.66 -10.54 -0.94
C ARG A 310 -4.16 -9.35 -0.12
N MET A 311 -3.27 -8.47 0.34
CA MET A 311 -3.61 -7.23 1.07
C MET A 311 -4.73 -6.40 0.40
N PRO A 312 -4.73 -6.20 -0.93
CA PRO A 312 -5.82 -5.48 -1.60
C PRO A 312 -7.18 -6.20 -1.52
N GLN A 313 -7.19 -7.53 -1.52
CA GLN A 313 -8.42 -8.32 -1.43
C GLN A 313 -9.01 -8.31 -0.02
N VAL A 314 -8.14 -8.31 0.98
CA VAL A 314 -8.52 -8.16 2.39
C VAL A 314 -9.11 -6.77 2.65
N ALA A 315 -8.47 -5.73 2.15
CA ALA A 315 -8.99 -4.36 2.21
C ALA A 315 -10.36 -4.26 1.54
N ALA A 316 -10.52 -4.86 0.36
CA ALA A 316 -11.81 -4.91 -0.33
C ALA A 316 -12.92 -5.59 0.49
N ASN A 317 -12.61 -6.67 1.21
CA ASN A 317 -13.59 -7.34 2.09
C ASN A 317 -14.00 -6.46 3.29
N ILE A 318 -13.04 -5.71 3.85
CA ILE A 318 -13.33 -4.73 4.92
C ILE A 318 -14.22 -3.61 4.38
N ASP A 319 -13.97 -3.13 3.17
CA ASP A 319 -14.78 -2.10 2.53
C ASP A 319 -16.23 -2.57 2.32
N VAL A 320 -16.43 -3.83 1.94
CA VAL A 320 -17.75 -4.46 1.86
C VAL A 320 -18.42 -4.50 3.23
N ALA A 321 -17.70 -4.92 4.29
CA ALA A 321 -18.24 -4.98 5.63
C ALA A 321 -18.65 -3.59 6.16
N ILE A 322 -17.83 -2.57 5.90
CA ILE A 322 -18.16 -1.17 6.21
C ILE A 322 -19.41 -0.73 5.42
N GLY A 323 -19.48 -1.05 4.13
CA GLY A 323 -20.65 -0.75 3.31
C GLY A 323 -21.93 -1.38 3.85
N VAL A 324 -21.88 -2.65 4.27
CA VAL A 324 -23.03 -3.33 4.90
C VAL A 324 -23.43 -2.67 6.21
N ALA A 325 -22.45 -2.32 7.06
CA ALA A 325 -22.72 -1.60 8.31
C ALA A 325 -23.45 -0.28 8.05
N LEU A 326 -23.00 0.48 7.05
CA LEU A 326 -23.64 1.75 6.67
C LEU A 326 -25.05 1.58 6.09
N VAL A 327 -25.32 0.49 5.36
CA VAL A 327 -26.68 0.18 4.89
C VAL A 327 -27.60 -0.14 6.06
N LEU A 328 -27.12 -0.88 7.06
CA LEU A 328 -27.89 -1.11 8.28
C LEU A 328 -28.12 0.20 9.04
N GLU A 329 -27.17 1.14 8.99
CA GLU A 329 -27.33 2.46 9.59
C GLU A 329 -28.26 3.40 8.83
N LEU A 330 -28.41 3.29 7.51
CA LEU A 330 -29.41 4.04 6.74
C LEU A 330 -30.85 3.78 7.23
N LEU A 331 -31.06 2.67 7.95
CA LEU A 331 -32.33 2.33 8.58
C LEU A 331 -32.53 3.02 9.94
N THR A 332 -31.58 3.83 10.39
CA THR A 332 -31.65 4.58 11.66
C THR A 332 -31.73 6.10 11.42
N PRO A 333 -32.67 6.83 12.06
CA PRO A 333 -32.99 8.22 11.73
C PRO A 333 -32.01 9.29 12.26
N SER A 334 -30.86 8.93 12.83
CA SER A 334 -30.08 9.82 13.72
C SER A 334 -28.82 10.46 13.11
N ARG A 335 -28.65 10.55 11.78
CA ARG A 335 -27.31 10.81 11.21
C ARG A 335 -27.22 11.86 10.11
N ASN A 336 -25.99 12.37 9.93
CA ASN A 336 -25.61 13.36 8.92
C ASN A 336 -25.69 12.76 7.51
N PHE A 337 -26.88 12.86 6.91
CA PHE A 337 -27.23 12.31 5.60
C PHE A 337 -26.24 12.72 4.50
N LEU A 338 -25.72 13.95 4.55
CA LEU A 338 -24.78 14.45 3.54
C LEU A 338 -23.46 13.66 3.54
N LEU A 339 -22.88 13.42 4.71
CA LEU A 339 -21.63 12.66 4.82
C LEU A 339 -21.80 11.21 4.37
N LEU A 340 -22.96 10.62 4.64
CA LEU A 340 -23.31 9.27 4.22
C LEU A 340 -23.43 9.16 2.69
N VAL A 341 -24.08 10.15 2.05
CA VAL A 341 -24.16 10.23 0.58
C VAL A 341 -22.77 10.40 -0.04
N LEU A 342 -21.92 11.28 0.52
CA LEU A 342 -20.55 11.48 0.03
C LEU A 342 -19.72 10.20 0.15
N TYR A 343 -19.80 9.50 1.28
CA TYR A 343 -19.14 8.22 1.48
C TYR A 343 -19.62 7.17 0.45
N TRP A 344 -20.92 7.12 0.21
CA TRP A 344 -21.49 6.19 -0.76
C TRP A 344 -20.99 6.47 -2.19
N GLN A 345 -20.84 7.74 -2.58
CA GLN A 345 -20.22 8.07 -3.87
C GLN A 345 -18.75 7.63 -3.95
N VAL A 346 -17.99 7.78 -2.86
CA VAL A 346 -16.59 7.29 -2.80
C VAL A 346 -16.54 5.78 -2.99
N LEU A 347 -17.38 5.01 -2.27
CA LEU A 347 -17.46 3.55 -2.44
C LEU A 347 -17.84 3.16 -3.86
N ARG A 348 -18.84 3.84 -4.45
CA ARG A 348 -19.28 3.58 -5.83
C ARG A 348 -18.14 3.78 -6.83
N VAL A 349 -17.43 4.90 -6.75
CA VAL A 349 -16.28 5.19 -7.63
C VAL A 349 -15.19 4.13 -7.45
N ARG A 350 -14.88 3.73 -6.22
CA ARG A 350 -13.87 2.69 -5.95
C ARG A 350 -14.32 1.33 -6.48
N TYR A 351 -15.59 0.98 -6.36
CA TYR A 351 -16.15 -0.25 -6.94
C TYR A 351 -15.99 -0.30 -8.46
N MET A 352 -16.17 0.84 -9.15
CA MET A 352 -15.98 0.92 -10.61
C MET A 352 -14.52 0.75 -11.04
N ILE A 353 -13.56 1.12 -10.18
CA ILE A 353 -12.13 1.14 -10.52
C ILE A 353 -11.40 -0.13 -10.03
N SER A 354 -11.76 -0.66 -8.86
CA SER A 354 -11.04 -1.75 -8.19
C SER A 354 -11.60 -3.12 -8.54
N PRO A 355 -10.89 -3.96 -9.33
CA PRO A 355 -11.36 -5.31 -9.66
C PRO A 355 -11.42 -6.22 -8.42
N GLN A 356 -10.58 -5.97 -7.41
CA GLN A 356 -10.61 -6.72 -6.16
C GLN A 356 -11.89 -6.43 -5.36
N LEU A 357 -12.38 -5.20 -5.39
CA LEU A 357 -13.63 -4.83 -4.73
C LEU A 357 -14.83 -5.47 -5.44
N GLN A 358 -14.82 -5.51 -6.77
CA GLN A 358 -15.84 -6.24 -7.54
C GLN A 358 -15.87 -7.73 -7.19
N GLU A 359 -14.71 -8.36 -7.05
CA GLU A 359 -14.60 -9.76 -6.64
C GLU A 359 -15.09 -9.98 -5.21
N ALA A 360 -14.75 -9.09 -4.27
CA ALA A 360 -15.25 -9.17 -2.89
C ALA A 360 -16.78 -9.12 -2.82
N PHE A 361 -17.43 -8.23 -3.58
CA PHE A 361 -18.89 -8.18 -3.70
C PHE A 361 -19.47 -9.45 -4.33
N ARG A 362 -18.81 -10.02 -5.35
CA ARG A 362 -19.22 -11.29 -5.97
C ARG A 362 -19.13 -12.44 -4.97
N SER A 363 -18.05 -12.49 -4.18
CA SER A 363 -17.89 -13.50 -3.13
C SER A 363 -18.96 -13.36 -2.05
N LEU A 364 -19.29 -12.14 -1.62
CA LEU A 364 -20.37 -11.89 -0.67
C LEU A 364 -21.70 -12.41 -1.21
N HIS A 365 -22.01 -12.11 -2.47
CA HIS A 365 -23.24 -12.58 -3.13
C HIS A 365 -23.33 -14.11 -3.14
N THR A 366 -22.25 -14.81 -3.49
CA THR A 366 -22.19 -16.28 -3.45
C THR A 366 -22.42 -16.82 -2.05
N THR A 367 -21.78 -16.23 -1.03
CA THR A 367 -21.96 -16.63 0.37
C THR A 367 -23.40 -16.45 0.84
N ILE A 368 -24.03 -15.33 0.47
CA ILE A 368 -25.44 -15.09 0.80
C ILE A 368 -26.31 -16.14 0.12
N LEU A 369 -26.09 -16.46 -1.16
CA LEU A 369 -26.83 -17.52 -1.85
C LEU A 369 -26.67 -18.88 -1.16
N THR A 370 -25.46 -19.23 -0.70
CA THR A 370 -25.24 -20.47 0.05
C THR A 370 -26.03 -20.48 1.37
N LEU A 371 -26.02 -19.37 2.10
CA LEU A 371 -26.74 -19.25 3.38
C LEU A 371 -28.26 -19.34 3.17
N VAL A 372 -28.74 -18.67 2.14
CA VAL A 372 -30.16 -18.53 1.81
C VAL A 372 -30.74 -19.85 1.27
N ASN A 373 -29.94 -20.62 0.54
CA ASN A 373 -30.32 -21.94 0.04
C ASN A 373 -30.04 -23.07 1.05
N HIS A 374 -29.54 -22.74 2.25
CA HIS A 374 -29.26 -23.74 3.27
C HIS A 374 -30.57 -24.38 3.76
N PRO A 375 -30.63 -25.72 3.99
CA PRO A 375 -31.87 -26.41 4.37
C PRO A 375 -32.54 -25.91 5.66
N ARG A 376 -31.78 -25.22 6.52
CA ARG A 376 -32.27 -24.61 7.77
C ARG A 376 -32.70 -23.14 7.62
N CYS A 377 -32.50 -22.53 6.45
CA CYS A 377 -32.90 -21.15 6.19
C CYS A 377 -34.39 -21.14 5.77
N PRO A 378 -35.23 -20.25 6.34
CA PRO A 378 -36.63 -20.15 5.92
C PRO A 378 -36.74 -19.76 4.44
N ALA A 379 -37.57 -20.48 3.66
CA ALA A 379 -37.74 -20.27 2.22
C ALA A 379 -38.16 -18.82 1.84
N MET A 380 -38.81 -18.12 2.78
CA MET A 380 -39.15 -16.70 2.64
C MET A 380 -37.91 -15.84 2.44
N VAL A 381 -36.81 -16.09 3.18
CA VAL A 381 -35.58 -15.31 3.11
C VAL A 381 -34.99 -15.38 1.70
N GLY A 382 -35.02 -16.56 1.07
CA GLY A 382 -34.51 -16.71 -0.30
C GLY A 382 -35.39 -16.12 -1.37
N THR A 383 -36.71 -16.20 -1.18
CA THR A 383 -37.65 -15.53 -2.08
C THR A 383 -37.47 -14.01 -2.03
N VAL A 384 -37.31 -13.44 -0.84
CA VAL A 384 -37.10 -11.99 -0.65
C VAL A 384 -35.75 -11.57 -1.24
N TYR A 385 -34.67 -12.30 -0.93
CA TYR A 385 -33.35 -12.00 -1.48
C TYR A 385 -33.34 -12.06 -3.01
N GLY A 386 -33.93 -13.11 -3.60
CA GLY A 386 -34.02 -13.26 -5.05
C GLY A 386 -34.76 -12.11 -5.73
N LYS A 387 -35.87 -11.63 -5.16
CA LYS A 387 -36.62 -10.47 -5.67
C LYS A 387 -35.79 -9.18 -5.61
N ILE A 388 -35.15 -8.91 -4.48
CA ILE A 388 -34.31 -7.70 -4.30
C ILE A 388 -33.12 -7.75 -5.27
N HIS A 389 -32.46 -8.89 -5.39
CA HIS A 389 -31.34 -9.06 -6.29
C HIS A 389 -31.74 -8.89 -7.76
N ALA A 390 -32.82 -9.53 -8.20
CA ALA A 390 -33.33 -9.39 -9.56
C ALA A 390 -33.72 -7.94 -9.89
N PHE A 391 -34.30 -7.21 -8.94
CA PHE A 391 -34.57 -5.79 -9.08
C PHE A 391 -33.28 -4.96 -9.25
N ALA A 392 -32.26 -5.22 -8.42
CA ALA A 392 -30.97 -4.52 -8.52
C ALA A 392 -30.25 -4.79 -9.85
N VAL A 393 -30.27 -6.03 -10.34
CA VAL A 393 -29.70 -6.40 -11.65
C VAL A 393 -30.41 -5.67 -12.79
N LYS A 394 -31.75 -5.67 -12.79
CA LYS A 394 -32.55 -4.94 -13.80
C LYS A 394 -32.22 -3.44 -13.83
N MET A 395 -31.99 -2.82 -12.68
CA MET A 395 -31.55 -1.41 -12.65
C MET A 395 -30.15 -1.21 -13.23
N GLY A 396 -29.23 -2.16 -12.99
CA GLY A 396 -27.91 -2.15 -13.61
C GLY A 396 -27.97 -2.28 -15.13
N ASP A 397 -28.77 -3.22 -15.63
CA ASP A 397 -28.95 -3.47 -17.06
C ASP A 397 -29.62 -2.28 -17.77
N ALA A 398 -30.64 -1.66 -17.15
CA ALA A 398 -31.29 -0.46 -17.66
C ALA A 398 -30.32 0.73 -17.76
N ALA A 399 -29.44 0.90 -16.76
CA ALA A 399 -28.40 1.93 -16.78
C ALA A 399 -27.36 1.67 -17.88
N ALA A 400 -26.93 0.41 -18.07
CA ALA A 400 -26.01 0.01 -19.12
C ALA A 400 -26.59 0.22 -20.53
N GLN A 401 -27.87 -0.08 -20.72
CA GLN A 401 -28.61 0.15 -21.97
C GLN A 401 -28.75 1.64 -22.28
N GLN A 402 -29.04 2.50 -21.28
CA GLN A 402 -29.04 3.96 -21.46
C GLN A 402 -27.65 4.50 -21.83
N GLN A 403 -26.59 3.93 -21.27
CA GLN A 403 -25.22 4.35 -21.54
C GLN A 403 -24.74 3.92 -22.94
N GLN A 404 -25.22 2.77 -23.44
CA GLN A 404 -25.03 2.34 -24.83
C GLN A 404 -25.88 3.15 -25.83
N ALA A 405 -27.10 3.54 -25.45
CA ALA A 405 -27.94 4.42 -26.27
C ALA A 405 -27.34 5.84 -26.38
N ALA A 406 -26.75 6.36 -25.29
CA ALA A 406 -26.08 7.66 -25.28
C ALA A 406 -24.76 7.66 -26.06
N SER A 407 -23.97 6.57 -26.03
CA SER A 407 -22.75 6.44 -26.85
C SER A 407 -23.06 6.18 -28.33
N GLY A 408 -24.18 5.52 -28.64
CA GLY A 408 -24.69 5.38 -30.00
C GLY A 408 -25.21 6.69 -30.61
N ALA A 409 -25.77 7.59 -29.79
CA ALA A 409 -26.21 8.91 -30.24
C ALA A 409 -25.05 9.86 -30.63
N GLY A 410 -23.83 9.61 -30.12
CA GLY A 410 -22.61 10.35 -30.51
C GLY A 410 -22.17 10.10 -31.96
N GLY A 411 -22.69 9.07 -32.63
CA GLY A 411 -22.43 8.78 -34.04
C GLY A 411 -23.23 9.63 -35.02
N LEU A 412 -24.29 10.31 -34.57
CA LEU A 412 -25.10 11.21 -35.41
C LEU A 412 -24.53 12.63 -35.49
N ALA A 413 -23.63 13.02 -34.58
CA ALA A 413 -22.96 14.31 -34.62
C ALA A 413 -21.85 14.42 -35.69
N SER A 414 -21.43 13.31 -36.34
CA SER A 414 -20.45 13.35 -37.44
C SER A 414 -21.08 13.49 -38.84
N ARG A 415 -22.41 13.60 -38.95
CA ARG A 415 -23.13 13.77 -40.23
C ARG A 415 -23.73 15.16 -40.46
N CYS A 416 -23.34 16.16 -39.67
CA CYS A 416 -23.58 17.58 -40.00
C CYS A 416 -22.25 18.29 -40.23
N SER A 417 -21.55 17.91 -41.30
CA SER A 417 -20.76 18.86 -42.08
C SER A 417 -21.20 18.74 -43.53
N VAL A 418 -21.34 19.90 -44.17
CA VAL A 418 -21.74 20.13 -45.58
C VAL A 418 -23.25 20.11 -45.84
N MET A 419 -23.90 21.25 -45.62
CA MET A 419 -24.26 22.18 -46.72
C MET A 419 -24.36 23.60 -46.20
#